data_AF-A0A844FL06-F1
#
_entry.id   AF-A0A844FL06-F1
#
_cell.length_a   1.000
_cell.length_b   1.000
_cell.length_c   1.000
_cell.angle_alpha   90.00
_cell.angle_beta   90.00
_cell.angle_gamma   90.00
#
_symmetry.space_group_name_H-M   'P 1'
#
loop_
_entity.id
_entity.type
_entity.pdbx_description
1 polymer ?
#
loop_
_entity_poly.entity_id
_entity_poly.type
_entity_poly.pdbx_seq_one_letter_code
_entity_poly.pdbx_strand_id
1 'polypeptide(L)'
;MTTYKHLLLLMTTILAIGAAFLALNDGLDLLLADNYLPAALAAGVALCYFLAPVFLWTKLKKGLFYLYSGIFFFLTALLLVTHFSLFFLAGFFFLGGVWLLQSDQTVQLWLGFILLVVSAGLAMAQHSFTLFK
;
A
#
# COMPACT_ATOMS: atom_id res chain seq x y z
N MET A 1 -21.01 12.29 10.39
CA MET A 1 -19.83 12.27 9.49
C MET A 1 -18.55 11.80 10.18
N THR A 2 -18.27 12.25 11.41
CA THR A 2 -17.07 11.89 12.19
C THR A 2 -16.94 10.39 12.46
N THR A 3 -18.01 9.70 12.86
CA THR A 3 -18.01 8.25 13.14
C THR A 3 -17.63 7.41 11.92
N TYR A 4 -18.17 7.74 10.74
CA TYR A 4 -17.87 7.05 9.47
C TYR A 4 -16.41 7.23 9.06
N LYS A 5 -15.85 8.44 9.24
CA LYS A 5 -14.44 8.71 8.96
C LYS A 5 -13.50 7.91 9.87
N HIS A 6 -13.86 7.74 11.14
CA HIS A 6 -13.09 6.91 12.08
C HIS A 6 -13.15 5.43 11.72
N LEU A 7 -14.33 4.93 11.34
CA LEU A 7 -14.48 3.55 10.88
C LEU A 7 -13.63 3.29 9.63
N LEU A 8 -13.69 4.19 8.64
CA LEU A 8 -12.86 4.07 7.44
C LEU A 8 -11.36 4.11 7.78
N LEU A 9 -10.93 5.03 8.63
CA LEU A 9 -9.54 5.12 9.08
C LEU A 9 -9.08 3.81 9.74
N LEU A 10 -9.90 3.21 10.59
CA LEU A 10 -9.64 1.89 11.17
C LEU A 10 -9.50 0.80 10.10
N MET A 11 -10.46 0.71 9.17
CA MET A 11 -10.41 -0.29 8.09
C MET A 11 -9.18 -0.12 7.21
N THR A 12 -8.82 1.12 6.87
CA THR A 12 -7.60 1.41 6.10
C THR A 12 -6.32 1.09 6.84
N THR A 13 -6.31 1.27 8.16
CA THR A 13 -5.16 0.90 8.99
C THR A 13 -4.97 -0.61 8.99
N ILE A 14 -6.06 -1.38 9.12
CA ILE A 14 -6.02 -2.85 9.04
C ILE A 14 -5.53 -3.32 7.67
N LEU A 15 -6.07 -2.74 6.58
CA LEU A 15 -5.66 -3.07 5.22
C LEU A 15 -4.19 -2.74 4.96
N ALA A 16 -3.71 -1.59 5.43
CA ALA A 16 -2.32 -1.18 5.29
C ALA A 16 -1.36 -2.11 6.07
N ILE A 17 -1.74 -2.51 7.29
CA ILE A 17 -0.99 -3.49 8.07
C ILE A 17 -0.95 -4.84 7.32
N GLY A 18 -2.09 -5.32 6.82
CA GLY A 18 -2.16 -6.57 6.05
C GLY A 18 -1.26 -6.53 4.79
N ALA A 19 -1.30 -5.43 4.04
CA ALA A 19 -0.44 -5.23 2.87
C ALA A 19 1.06 -5.17 3.23
N ALA A 20 1.40 -4.58 4.38
CA ALA A 20 2.77 -4.56 4.88
C ALA A 20 3.28 -5.97 5.22
N PHE A 21 2.46 -6.79 5.89
CA PHE A 21 2.82 -8.18 6.19
C PHE A 21 2.97 -9.03 4.92
N LEU A 22 2.09 -8.86 3.93
CA LEU A 22 2.21 -9.53 2.63
C LEU A 22 3.53 -9.15 1.92
N ALA A 23 3.84 -7.84 1.86
CA ALA A 23 5.10 -7.37 1.28
C ALA A 23 6.34 -7.88 2.01
N LEU A 24 6.30 -7.99 3.35
CA LEU A 24 7.39 -8.60 4.12
C LEU A 24 7.52 -10.09 3.86
N ASN A 25 6.41 -10.81 3.71
CA ASN A 25 6.43 -12.24 3.43
C ASN A 25 7.05 -12.52 2.05
N ASP A 26 6.56 -11.83 1.01
CA ASP A 26 7.14 -11.92 -0.33
C ASP A 26 8.62 -11.49 -0.33
N GLY A 27 8.98 -10.46 0.44
CA GLY A 27 10.36 -10.02 0.61
C GLY A 27 11.26 -11.06 1.29
N LEU A 28 10.72 -11.78 2.28
CA LEU A 28 11.44 -12.86 2.98
C LEU A 28 11.67 -14.06 2.06
N ASP A 29 10.66 -14.48 1.30
CA ASP A 29 10.78 -15.56 0.33
C ASP A 29 11.85 -15.25 -0.74
N LEU A 30 11.87 -14.01 -1.22
CA LEU A 30 12.90 -13.53 -2.14
C LEU A 30 14.30 -13.50 -1.51
N LEU A 31 14.40 -13.11 -0.24
CA LEU A 31 15.68 -13.09 0.48
C LEU A 31 16.23 -14.51 0.65
N LEU A 32 15.38 -15.48 0.98
CA LEU A 32 15.73 -16.89 1.09
C LEU A 32 16.15 -17.50 -0.25
N ALA A 33 15.67 -16.94 -1.36
CA ALA A 33 16.04 -17.30 -2.73
C ALA A 33 17.25 -16.50 -3.27
N ASP A 34 18.06 -15.88 -2.41
CA ASP A 34 19.21 -15.04 -2.76
C ASP A 34 18.91 -13.84 -3.67
N ASN A 35 17.63 -13.44 -3.77
CA ASN A 35 17.18 -12.29 -4.55
C ASN A 35 17.12 -11.03 -3.67
N TYR A 36 18.31 -10.53 -3.30
CA TYR A 36 18.48 -9.43 -2.33
C TYR A 36 17.84 -8.09 -2.74
N LEU A 37 17.93 -7.72 -4.02
CA LEU A 37 17.39 -6.45 -4.51
C LEU A 37 15.86 -6.37 -4.40
N PRO A 38 15.07 -7.31 -4.96
CA PRO A 38 13.61 -7.27 -4.84
C PRO A 38 13.14 -7.50 -3.40
N ALA A 39 13.89 -8.26 -2.58
CA ALA A 39 13.63 -8.38 -1.14
C ALA A 39 13.75 -7.02 -0.41
N ALA A 40 14.82 -6.26 -0.68
CA ALA A 40 15.00 -4.93 -0.12
C ALA A 40 13.92 -3.93 -0.56
N LEU A 41 13.48 -4.01 -1.82
CA LEU A 41 12.39 -3.19 -2.34
C LEU A 41 11.05 -3.54 -1.66
N ALA A 42 10.76 -4.82 -1.46
CA ALA A 42 9.56 -5.27 -0.77
C ALA A 42 9.52 -4.81 0.70
N ALA A 43 10.66 -4.84 1.40
CA ALA A 43 10.80 -4.27 2.75
C ALA A 43 10.55 -2.75 2.76
N GLY A 44 11.06 -2.01 1.76
CA GLY A 44 10.79 -0.59 1.61
C GLY A 44 9.31 -0.28 1.38
N VAL A 45 8.63 -1.09 0.57
CA VAL A 45 7.18 -0.99 0.34
C VAL A 45 6.40 -1.30 1.62
N ALA A 46 6.80 -2.31 2.39
CA ALA A 46 6.19 -2.62 3.68
C ALA A 46 6.29 -1.46 4.68
N LEU A 47 7.46 -0.82 4.77
CA LEU A 47 7.65 0.37 5.60
C LEU A 47 6.69 1.50 5.20
N CYS A 48 6.50 1.70 3.90
CA CYS A 48 5.57 2.71 3.42
C CYS A 48 4.12 2.38 3.81
N TYR A 49 3.69 1.13 3.65
CA TYR A 49 2.38 0.70 4.11
C TYR A 49 2.18 0.95 5.62
N PHE A 50 3.18 0.71 6.47
CA PHE A 50 3.11 1.04 7.91
C PHE A 50 3.03 2.54 8.19
N LEU A 51 3.62 3.38 7.34
CA LEU A 51 3.59 4.83 7.47
C LEU A 51 2.25 5.43 7.01
N ALA A 52 1.53 4.77 6.11
CA ALA A 52 0.28 5.29 5.52
C ALA A 52 -0.81 5.68 6.55
N PRO A 53 -1.08 4.89 7.60
CA PRO A 53 -2.01 5.28 8.67
C PRO A 53 -1.55 6.57 9.35
N VAL A 54 -0.25 6.72 9.65
CA VAL A 54 0.26 7.93 10.32
C VAL A 54 -0.13 9.19 9.54
N PHE A 55 0.00 9.17 8.20
CA PHE A 55 -0.42 10.28 7.34
C PHE A 55 -1.92 10.55 7.37
N LEU A 56 -2.74 9.50 7.42
CA LEU A 56 -4.19 9.60 7.47
C LEU A 56 -4.71 10.11 8.83
N TRP A 57 -4.10 9.69 9.93
CA TRP A 57 -4.49 10.04 11.30
C TRP A 57 -4.02 11.45 11.71
N THR A 58 -2.84 11.89 11.26
CA THR A 58 -2.22 13.14 11.74
C THR A 58 -2.42 14.35 10.83
N LYS A 59 -3.03 14.19 9.64
CA LYS A 59 -3.16 15.24 8.61
C LYS A 59 -1.84 16.02 8.42
N LEU A 60 -0.73 15.29 8.26
CA LEU A 60 0.59 15.86 8.04
C LEU A 60 0.63 16.85 6.86
N LYS A 61 1.58 17.79 6.89
CA LYS A 61 1.76 18.82 5.85
C LYS A 61 1.79 18.16 4.46
N LYS A 62 1.04 18.73 3.50
CA LYS A 62 0.91 18.21 2.12
C LYS A 62 2.25 17.85 1.46
N GLY A 63 3.31 18.64 1.72
CA GLY A 63 4.65 18.35 1.22
C GLY A 63 5.23 17.00 1.66
N LEU A 64 5.02 16.61 2.92
CA LEU A 64 5.50 15.32 3.44
C LEU A 64 4.74 14.15 2.80
N PHE A 65 3.44 14.33 2.55
CA PHE A 65 2.61 13.34 1.85
C PHE A 65 3.03 13.15 0.39
N TYR A 66 3.39 14.23 -0.32
CA TYR A 66 3.90 14.12 -1.69
C TYR A 66 5.25 13.41 -1.75
N LEU A 67 6.16 13.71 -0.82
CA LEU A 67 7.44 13.02 -0.72
C LEU A 67 7.25 11.52 -0.43
N TYR A 68 6.39 11.19 0.54
CA TYR A 68 6.01 9.81 0.85
C TYR A 68 5.42 9.09 -0.38
N SER A 69 4.47 9.73 -1.06
CA SER A 69 3.82 9.17 -2.24
C SER A 69 4.82 8.95 -3.38
N GLY A 70 5.77 9.87 -3.57
CA GLY A 70 6.84 9.74 -4.55
C GLY A 70 7.78 8.58 -4.24
N ILE A 71 8.20 8.42 -2.99
CA ILE A 71 9.05 7.29 -2.55
C ILE A 71 8.32 5.97 -2.76
N PHE A 72 7.06 5.89 -2.32
CA PHE A 72 6.28 4.66 -2.48
C PHE A 72 6.04 4.31 -3.95
N PHE A 73 5.72 5.30 -4.78
CA PHE A 73 5.57 5.11 -6.22
C PHE A 73 6.87 4.63 -6.87
N PHE A 74 8.02 5.22 -6.50
CA PHE A 74 9.32 4.80 -7.00
C PHE A 74 9.65 3.35 -6.62
N LEU A 75 9.43 2.97 -5.36
CA LEU A 75 9.69 1.60 -4.88
C LEU A 75 8.81 0.57 -5.59
N THR A 76 7.52 0.87 -5.75
CA THR A 76 6.59 -0.01 -6.45
C THR A 76 6.86 -0.05 -7.96
N ALA A 77 7.35 1.03 -8.56
CA ALA A 77 7.80 1.06 -9.96
C ALA A 77 9.07 0.24 -10.18
N LEU A 78 10.01 0.26 -9.23
CA LEU A 78 11.19 -0.62 -9.29
C LEU A 78 10.78 -2.10 -9.17
N LEU A 79 9.81 -2.43 -8.32
CA LEU A 79 9.27 -3.79 -8.22
C LEU A 79 8.58 -4.27 -9.51
N LEU A 80 7.97 -3.35 -10.28
CA LEU A 80 7.42 -3.66 -11.59
C LEU A 80 8.49 -4.22 -12.54
N VAL A 81 9.69 -3.62 -12.51
CA VAL A 81 10.82 -4.03 -13.36
C VAL A 81 11.36 -5.40 -12.96
N THR A 82 11.22 -5.78 -11.67
CA THR A 82 11.72 -7.05 -11.12
C THR A 82 10.67 -8.18 -11.12
N HIS A 83 9.69 -8.16 -12.04
CA HIS A 83 8.64 -9.18 -12.25
C HIS A 83 7.37 -9.12 -11.37
N PHE A 84 7.14 -8.06 -10.60
CA PHE A 84 5.95 -7.94 -9.74
C PHE A 84 4.92 -6.92 -10.26
N SER A 85 4.24 -7.26 -11.37
CA SER A 85 3.32 -6.33 -12.04
C SER A 85 2.07 -5.96 -11.22
N LEU A 86 1.56 -6.89 -10.40
CA LEU A 86 0.39 -6.61 -9.56
C LEU A 86 0.74 -5.78 -8.31
N PHE A 87 1.99 -5.82 -7.81
CA PHE A 87 2.41 -4.94 -6.70
C PHE A 87 2.40 -3.47 -7.10
N PHE A 88 2.85 -3.17 -8.33
CA PHE A 88 2.80 -1.82 -8.86
C PHE A 88 1.35 -1.30 -8.96
N LEU A 89 0.47 -2.13 -9.52
CA LEU A 89 -0.95 -1.77 -9.65
C LEU A 89 -1.62 -1.64 -8.27
N ALA A 90 -1.31 -2.54 -7.32
CA ALA A 90 -1.77 -2.46 -5.95
C ALA A 90 -1.29 -1.17 -5.25
N GLY A 91 -0.02 -0.80 -5.42
CA GLY A 91 0.55 0.42 -4.88
C GLY A 91 -0.08 1.69 -5.47
N PHE A 92 -0.36 1.70 -6.77
CA PHE A 92 -1.05 2.81 -7.44
C PHE A 92 -2.45 3.04 -6.87
N PHE A 93 -3.26 1.98 -6.77
CA PHE A 93 -4.59 2.06 -6.17
C PHE A 93 -4.55 2.41 -4.68
N PHE A 94 -3.52 1.96 -3.96
CA PHE A 94 -3.32 2.32 -2.56
C PHE A 94 -3.11 3.82 -2.39
N LEU A 95 -2.20 4.44 -3.16
CA LEU A 95 -1.96 5.88 -3.10
C LEU A 95 -3.20 6.69 -3.47
N GLY A 96 -3.91 6.28 -4.53
CA GLY A 96 -5.17 6.90 -4.94
C GLY A 96 -6.23 6.81 -3.84
N GLY A 97 -6.32 5.66 -3.18
CA GLY A 97 -7.21 5.43 -2.04
C GLY A 97 -6.89 6.33 -0.85
N VAL A 98 -5.63 6.34 -0.42
CA VAL A 98 -5.14 7.18 0.69
C VAL A 98 -5.37 8.66 0.41
N TRP A 99 -5.14 9.11 -0.84
CA TRP A 99 -5.36 10.51 -1.22
C TRP A 99 -6.84 10.90 -1.14
N LEU A 100 -7.74 10.09 -1.69
CA LEU A 100 -9.18 10.36 -1.65
C LEU A 100 -9.74 10.40 -0.22
N LEU A 101 -9.15 9.64 0.69
CA LEU A 101 -9.55 9.59 2.10
C LEU A 101 -9.19 10.83 2.92
N GLN A 102 -8.33 11.69 2.38
CA GLN A 102 -8.05 13.00 3.00
C GLN A 102 -9.20 13.99 2.79
N SER A 103 -10.11 13.71 1.86
CA SER A 103 -11.28 14.55 1.59
C SER A 103 -12.34 14.47 2.71
N ASP A 104 -13.22 15.47 2.71
CA ASP A 104 -14.43 15.50 3.53
C ASP A 104 -15.70 15.15 2.71
N GLN A 105 -15.56 14.92 1.39
CA GLN A 105 -16.69 14.51 0.53
C GLN A 105 -16.98 13.01 0.66
N THR A 106 -18.23 12.66 0.99
CA THR A 106 -18.69 11.27 1.18
C THR A 106 -18.40 10.37 -0.03
N VAL A 107 -18.60 10.88 -1.26
CA VAL A 107 -18.34 10.11 -2.50
C VAL A 107 -16.86 9.77 -2.65
N GLN A 108 -15.98 10.73 -2.33
CA GLN A 108 -14.53 10.52 -2.38
C GLN A 108 -14.07 9.52 -1.32
N LEU A 109 -14.68 9.54 -0.13
CA LEU A 109 -14.40 8.55 0.92
C LEU A 109 -14.75 7.11 0.47
N TRP A 110 -15.91 6.92 -0.17
CA TRP A 110 -16.31 5.61 -0.70
C TRP A 110 -15.41 5.13 -1.84
N LEU A 111 -15.08 6.01 -2.79
CA LEU A 111 -14.12 5.71 -3.85
C LEU A 111 -12.75 5.33 -3.26
N GLY A 112 -12.28 6.09 -2.27
CA GLY A 112 -11.03 5.81 -1.58
C GLY A 112 -11.01 4.44 -0.91
N PHE A 113 -12.10 4.06 -0.24
CA PHE A 113 -12.25 2.72 0.33
C PHE A 113 -12.24 1.62 -0.73
N ILE A 114 -12.99 1.78 -1.82
CA ILE A 114 -13.04 0.80 -2.92
C ILE A 114 -11.64 0.59 -3.51
N LEU A 115 -10.90 1.67 -3.75
CA LEU A 115 -9.52 1.58 -4.27
C LEU A 115 -8.59 0.82 -3.33
N LEU A 116 -8.77 0.95 -2.01
CA LEU A 116 -7.98 0.19 -1.03
C LEU A 116 -8.35 -1.28 -0.97
N VAL A 117 -9.63 -1.62 -1.11
CA VAL A 117 -10.07 -3.02 -1.22
C VAL A 117 -9.50 -3.65 -2.48
N VAL A 118 -9.55 -2.94 -3.62
CA VAL A 118 -8.96 -3.41 -4.88
C VAL A 118 -7.45 -3.58 -4.75
N SER A 119 -6.76 -2.62 -4.13
CA SER A 119 -5.31 -2.70 -3.87
C SER A 119 -4.96 -3.94 -3.02
N ALA A 120 -5.67 -4.17 -1.92
CA ALA A 120 -5.45 -5.35 -1.08
C ALA A 120 -5.71 -6.65 -1.83
N GLY A 121 -6.79 -6.71 -2.62
CA GLY A 121 -7.08 -7.87 -3.48
C GLY A 121 -5.97 -8.15 -4.49
N LEU A 122 -5.40 -7.12 -5.10
CA LEU A 122 -4.28 -7.24 -6.05
C LEU A 122 -2.98 -7.70 -5.35
N ALA A 123 -2.69 -7.18 -4.16
CA ALA A 123 -1.54 -7.61 -3.37
C ALA A 123 -1.67 -9.09 -2.94
N MET A 124 -2.85 -9.52 -2.50
CA MET A 124 -3.13 -10.92 -2.17
C MET A 124 -3.07 -11.84 -3.40
N ALA A 125 -3.55 -11.37 -4.55
CA ALA A 125 -3.47 -12.12 -5.80
C ALA A 125 -2.01 -12.35 -6.20
N GLN A 126 -1.16 -11.33 -6.10
CA GLN A 126 0.27 -11.46 -6.35
C GLN A 126 0.94 -12.49 -5.44
N HIS A 127 0.65 -12.43 -4.14
CA HIS A 127 1.17 -13.39 -3.17
C HIS A 127 0.71 -14.84 -3.45
N SER A 128 -0.53 -15.00 -3.92
CA SER A 128 -1.04 -16.31 -4.31
C SER A 128 -0.30 -16.84 -5.55
N PHE A 129 0.00 -15.99 -6.53
CA PHE A 129 0.78 -16.40 -7.71
C PHE A 129 2.24 -16.74 -7.40
N THR A 130 2.82 -16.19 -6.32
CA THR A 130 4.17 -16.57 -5.88
C THR A 130 4.19 -17.89 -5.12
N LEU A 131 3.14 -18.21 -4.33
CA LEU A 131 3.03 -19.48 -3.59
C LEU A 131 2.79 -20.74 -4.45
N PHE A 132 2.18 -20.61 -5.63
CA PHE A 132 1.85 -21.75 -6.51
C PHE A 132 2.86 -21.98 -7.67
N LYS A 133 4.09 -21.48 -7.54
CA LYS A 133 5.21 -21.79 -8.43
C LYS A 133 6.09 -22.90 -7.86
#